data_AF-A0A950FRR2-F1
#
_entry.id   AF-A0A950FRR2-F1
#
_cell.length_a   1.000
_cell.length_b   1.000
_cell.length_c   1.000
_cell.angle_alpha   90.00
_cell.angle_beta   90.00
_cell.angle_gamma   90.00
#
_symmetry.space_group_name_H-M   'P 1'
#
loop_
_entity.id
_entity.type
_entity.pdbx_description
1 polymer ?
#
loop_
_entity_poly.entity_id
_entity_poly.type
_entity_poly.pdbx_seq_one_letter_code
_entity_poly.pdbx_strand_id
1 'polypeptide(L)'
;MNLRRALRVHGTMRLPLAAALVLALAVPVAARTAVAQTAPSPADTVTPAAAPCAPRQTLLGGVGRASVVSFVGPVFGAPVCATVANLSFDGFTARIADAPAADALVTAALTGGGSLSVPLEGATLAGAGPWVVAPGGTIPDFGGDTAEAPRVVLAYAGQRVLVIATTPVALVDLAKELRTHPDRFGADAIERAVVIASGPNAAVSLRGDDGLVGASAVQTPKVLLLVKRT
;
A
#
# COMPACT_ATOMS: atom_id res chain seq x y z
N MET A 1 42.91 -56.60 -18.22
CA MET A 1 43.51 -55.46 -18.95
C MET A 1 42.82 -54.18 -18.52
N ASN A 2 43.63 -53.14 -18.32
CA ASN A 2 43.30 -51.71 -18.20
C ASN A 2 42.82 -51.14 -16.84
N LEU A 3 43.84 -50.58 -16.21
CA LEU A 3 43.95 -49.70 -15.05
C LEU A 3 43.10 -48.40 -15.10
N ARG A 4 42.63 -48.04 -13.89
CA ARG A 4 42.72 -46.74 -13.18
C ARG A 4 42.24 -45.47 -13.88
N ARG A 5 41.41 -44.71 -13.15
CA ARG A 5 41.69 -43.31 -12.80
C ARG A 5 40.91 -42.89 -11.55
N ALA A 6 41.63 -42.74 -10.45
CA ALA A 6 41.23 -41.95 -9.29
C ALA A 6 41.93 -40.60 -9.42
N LEU A 7 41.19 -39.49 -9.33
CA LEU A 7 41.79 -38.15 -9.20
C LEU A 7 41.51 -37.63 -7.80
N ARG A 8 42.55 -37.59 -6.98
CA ARG A 8 42.60 -36.85 -5.71
C ARG A 8 42.87 -35.38 -6.05
N VAL A 9 42.05 -34.45 -5.60
CA VAL A 9 42.40 -33.02 -5.56
C VAL A 9 42.96 -32.74 -4.17
N HIS A 10 44.26 -32.42 -4.12
CA HIS A 10 44.95 -31.90 -2.95
C HIS A 10 44.59 -30.44 -2.74
N GLY A 11 44.26 -30.08 -1.50
CA GLY A 11 44.19 -28.69 -1.08
C GLY A 11 45.57 -28.08 -0.84
N THR A 12 45.64 -26.76 -0.91
CA THR A 12 46.67 -25.94 -0.27
C THR A 12 46.07 -24.60 0.14
N MET A 13 45.98 -24.38 1.45
CA MET A 13 45.82 -23.06 2.09
C MET A 13 47.02 -22.17 1.76
N ARG A 14 46.81 -20.89 1.41
CA ARG A 14 47.72 -19.77 1.77
C ARG A 14 46.96 -18.42 1.81
N LEU A 15 46.81 -17.86 3.01
CA LEU A 15 46.77 -16.40 3.23
C LEU A 15 48.22 -15.89 3.27
N PRO A 16 48.49 -14.66 2.81
CA PRO A 16 48.91 -13.66 3.79
C PRO A 16 48.38 -12.23 3.55
N LEU A 17 48.32 -11.50 4.66
CA LEU A 17 48.18 -10.05 4.79
C LEU A 17 49.16 -9.28 3.89
N ALA A 18 48.70 -8.14 3.36
CA ALA A 18 49.56 -6.99 3.12
C ALA A 18 48.74 -5.70 3.35
N ALA A 19 49.11 -4.98 4.41
CA ALA A 19 48.68 -3.62 4.68
C ALA A 19 49.45 -2.65 3.77
N ALA A 20 48.76 -1.65 3.23
CA ALA A 20 49.40 -0.47 2.64
C ALA A 20 48.63 0.78 3.08
N LEU A 21 49.18 1.42 4.10
CA LEU A 21 48.82 2.73 4.59
C LEU A 21 49.41 3.77 3.62
N VAL A 22 48.58 4.55 2.94
CA VAL A 22 49.04 5.70 2.16
C VAL A 22 48.58 6.97 2.85
N LEU A 23 49.54 7.61 3.51
CA LEU A 23 49.45 8.94 4.07
C LEU A 23 49.67 9.95 2.94
N ALA A 24 48.67 10.77 2.62
CA ALA A 24 48.86 11.95 1.77
C ALA A 24 48.60 13.21 2.61
N LEU A 25 49.69 13.89 2.92
CA LEU A 25 49.75 15.24 3.47
C LEU A 25 49.25 16.26 2.44
N ALA A 26 48.33 17.14 2.84
CA ALA A 26 48.25 18.50 2.32
C ALA A 26 47.65 19.42 3.39
N VAL A 27 48.42 20.45 3.74
CA VAL A 27 48.13 21.55 4.68
C VAL A 27 48.06 22.84 3.83
N PRO A 28 47.78 24.03 4.40
CA PRO A 28 46.52 24.77 4.54
C PRO A 28 46.36 25.86 3.41
N VAL A 29 45.32 26.69 3.31
CA VAL A 29 45.13 27.98 4.01
C VAL A 29 43.89 28.68 3.42
N ALA A 30 43.10 29.25 4.33
CA ALA A 30 42.09 30.31 4.22
C ALA A 30 41.73 30.93 2.85
N ALA A 31 40.44 30.85 2.51
CA ALA A 31 39.71 31.94 1.86
C ALA A 31 38.28 32.01 2.43
N ARG A 32 38.09 32.85 3.46
CA ARG A 32 36.75 33.30 3.87
C ARG A 32 36.39 34.49 2.99
N THR A 33 35.61 34.27 1.95
CA THR A 33 34.83 35.33 1.30
C THR A 33 33.42 35.29 1.88
N ALA A 34 33.04 36.40 2.51
CA ALA A 34 31.71 36.64 3.01
C ALA A 34 30.71 36.59 1.85
N VAL A 35 29.90 35.54 1.80
CA VAL A 35 28.66 35.54 1.04
C VAL A 35 27.58 36.04 1.99
N ALA A 36 26.99 37.19 1.65
CA ALA A 36 25.82 37.72 2.32
C ALA A 36 24.73 36.65 2.33
N GLN A 37 24.44 36.09 3.51
CA GLN A 37 23.24 35.30 3.75
C GLN A 37 22.04 36.24 3.64
N THR A 38 21.44 36.26 2.45
CA THR A 38 20.06 36.70 2.30
C THR A 38 19.21 35.70 3.08
N ALA A 39 18.58 36.18 4.16
CA ALA A 39 17.61 35.41 4.91
C ALA A 39 16.50 34.91 3.96
N PRO A 40 16.09 33.64 4.03
CA PRO A 40 14.92 33.19 3.28
C PRO A 40 13.69 33.97 3.76
N SER A 41 13.01 34.58 2.79
CA SER A 41 11.76 35.34 2.98
C SER A 41 10.68 34.45 3.61
N PRO A 42 9.83 34.96 4.52
CA PRO A 42 8.73 34.20 5.11
C PRO A 42 7.55 34.17 4.13
N ALA A 43 7.69 33.43 3.04
CA ALA A 43 6.63 33.21 2.06
C ALA A 43 6.89 31.88 1.34
N ASP A 44 6.84 30.81 2.12
CA ASP A 44 6.39 29.47 1.72
C ASP A 44 6.48 28.62 2.98
N THR A 45 5.52 28.82 3.87
CA THR A 45 5.25 27.81 4.90
C THR A 45 4.65 26.63 4.14
N VAL A 46 5.51 25.78 3.59
CA VAL A 46 5.13 24.41 3.26
C VAL A 46 4.63 23.84 4.58
N THR A 47 3.30 23.78 4.71
CA THR A 47 2.66 23.11 5.83
C THR A 47 3.28 21.72 5.87
N PRO A 48 3.92 21.30 6.97
CA PRO A 48 4.46 19.95 7.05
C PRO A 48 3.32 19.02 6.69
N ALA A 49 3.50 18.19 5.65
CA ALA A 49 2.53 17.18 5.29
C ALA A 49 2.13 16.47 6.59
N ALA A 50 0.86 16.56 6.97
CA ALA A 50 0.35 15.91 8.17
C ALA A 50 0.88 14.47 8.17
N ALA A 51 1.39 14.01 9.32
CA ALA A 51 1.94 12.66 9.46
C ALA A 51 1.02 11.69 8.70
N PRO A 52 1.55 10.79 7.85
CA PRO A 52 0.75 10.07 6.84
C PRO A 52 -0.41 9.24 7.43
N CYS A 53 -0.41 9.03 8.74
CA CYS A 53 -1.41 8.32 9.52
C CYS A 53 -2.36 9.20 10.35
N ALA A 54 -2.28 10.53 10.24
CA ALA A 54 -3.12 11.43 11.03
C ALA A 54 -4.60 11.18 10.69
N PRO A 55 -5.45 10.86 11.68
CA PRO A 55 -6.85 10.62 11.45
C PRO A 55 -7.50 11.82 10.77
N ARG A 56 -8.17 11.58 9.66
CA ARG A 56 -8.90 12.60 8.91
C ARG A 56 -10.04 11.96 8.13
N GLN A 57 -11.05 12.76 7.84
CA GLN A 57 -12.20 12.33 7.07
C GLN A 57 -12.62 13.45 6.12
N THR A 58 -13.12 13.07 4.94
CA THR A 58 -13.73 14.00 3.97
C THR A 58 -14.85 13.28 3.24
N LEU A 59 -15.77 14.03 2.62
CA LEU A 59 -16.84 13.47 1.81
C LEU A 59 -16.30 13.06 0.43
N LEU A 60 -16.85 12.00 -0.16
CA LEU A 60 -16.54 11.54 -1.51
C LEU A 60 -17.71 11.85 -2.44
N GLY A 61 -17.75 13.08 -2.98
CA GLY A 61 -18.72 13.48 -4.00
C GLY A 61 -20.19 13.29 -3.61
N GLY A 62 -20.50 13.29 -2.31
CA GLY A 62 -21.84 13.05 -1.76
C GLY A 62 -22.33 11.58 -1.79
N VAL A 63 -21.51 10.62 -2.23
CA VAL A 63 -21.88 9.19 -2.33
C VAL A 63 -21.19 8.31 -1.28
N GLY A 64 -20.31 8.90 -0.49
CA GLY A 64 -19.58 8.20 0.56
C GLY A 64 -18.63 9.09 1.34
N ARG A 65 -17.69 8.45 2.04
CA ARG A 65 -16.69 9.11 2.87
C ARG A 65 -15.32 8.51 2.61
N ALA A 66 -14.29 9.36 2.63
CA ALA A 66 -12.91 8.95 2.71
C ALA A 66 -12.41 9.15 4.14
N SER A 67 -11.67 8.20 4.68
CA SER A 67 -11.03 8.33 5.99
C SER A 67 -9.61 7.77 5.98
N VAL A 68 -8.77 8.34 6.84
CA VAL A 68 -7.50 7.73 7.24
C VAL A 68 -7.65 7.28 8.67
N VAL A 69 -7.39 6.01 8.94
CA VAL A 69 -7.45 5.43 10.28
C VAL A 69 -6.15 4.70 10.60
N SER A 70 -5.84 4.60 11.88
CA SER A 70 -4.68 3.89 12.38
C SER A 70 -5.11 2.75 13.30
N PHE A 71 -4.34 1.66 13.30
CA PHE A 71 -4.49 0.56 14.23
C PHE A 71 -3.16 -0.14 14.44
N VAL A 72 -3.13 -1.07 15.38
CA VAL A 72 -1.99 -1.96 15.64
C VAL A 72 -2.41 -3.36 15.27
N GLY A 73 -1.62 -4.06 14.45
CA GLY A 73 -1.87 -5.43 14.03
C GLY A 73 -2.09 -6.35 15.24
N PRO A 74 -3.23 -7.03 15.37
CA PRO A 74 -3.59 -7.76 16.59
C PRO A 74 -2.75 -9.03 16.86
N VAL A 75 -1.99 -9.51 15.88
CA VAL A 75 -1.11 -10.68 15.97
C VAL A 75 0.35 -10.25 16.02
N PHE A 76 0.80 -9.43 15.07
CA PHE A 76 2.22 -9.07 14.96
C PHE A 76 2.59 -7.73 15.60
N GLY A 77 1.59 -6.92 15.99
CA GLY A 77 1.83 -5.67 16.72
C GLY A 77 2.37 -4.51 15.87
N ALA A 78 2.40 -4.65 14.53
CA ALA A 78 2.87 -3.60 13.64
C ALA A 78 1.86 -2.43 13.57
N PRO A 79 2.32 -1.17 13.58
CA PRO A 79 1.43 -0.03 13.36
C PRO A 79 0.99 0.02 11.89
N VAL A 80 -0.31 0.16 11.66
CA VAL A 80 -0.91 0.19 10.32
C VAL A 80 -1.72 1.46 10.13
N CYS A 81 -1.55 2.10 8.98
CA CYS A 81 -2.38 3.19 8.51
C CYS A 81 -3.24 2.66 7.36
N ALA A 82 -4.55 2.88 7.43
CA ALA A 82 -5.49 2.52 6.38
C ALA A 82 -6.14 3.78 5.81
N THR A 83 -6.00 3.97 4.49
CA THR A 83 -6.81 4.91 3.71
C THR A 83 -8.03 4.17 3.19
N VAL A 84 -9.22 4.62 3.57
CA VAL A 84 -10.49 3.94 3.33
C VAL A 84 -11.38 4.84 2.50
N ALA A 85 -11.83 4.39 1.34
CA ALA A 85 -13.05 4.88 0.72
C ALA A 85 -14.21 4.00 1.15
N ASN A 86 -15.30 4.60 1.59
CA ASN A 86 -16.50 3.91 2.00
C ASN A 86 -17.70 4.52 1.26
N LEU A 87 -18.17 3.81 0.23
CA LEU A 87 -19.12 4.29 -0.77
C LEU A 87 -20.43 3.49 -0.70
N SER A 88 -21.54 4.16 -0.99
CA SER A 88 -22.82 3.48 -1.23
C SER A 88 -22.78 2.73 -2.56
N PHE A 89 -23.25 1.48 -2.61
CA PHE A 89 -23.17 0.62 -3.81
C PHE A 89 -23.91 1.22 -5.02
N ASP A 90 -25.01 1.94 -4.78
CA ASP A 90 -25.83 2.61 -5.79
C ASP A 90 -25.26 3.97 -6.25
N GLY A 91 -24.28 4.52 -5.54
CA GLY A 91 -23.73 5.85 -5.77
C GLY A 91 -22.60 5.92 -6.81
N PHE A 92 -22.11 4.79 -7.30
CA PHE A 92 -20.97 4.76 -8.23
C PHE A 92 -21.13 3.76 -9.38
N THR A 93 -20.26 3.91 -10.36
CA THR A 93 -19.97 2.93 -11.41
C THR A 93 -18.47 2.66 -11.42
N ALA A 94 -18.10 1.38 -11.47
CA ALA A 94 -16.72 0.93 -11.54
C ALA A 94 -16.25 0.84 -13.00
N ARG A 95 -14.98 1.17 -13.22
CA ARG A 95 -14.28 1.04 -14.51
C ARG A 95 -12.86 0.54 -14.25
N ILE A 96 -12.36 -0.31 -15.14
CA ILE A 96 -10.94 -0.69 -15.15
C ILE A 96 -10.27 0.11 -16.27
N ALA A 97 -9.15 0.76 -15.97
CA ALA A 97 -8.43 1.60 -16.92
C ALA A 97 -6.92 1.39 -16.81
N ASP A 98 -6.16 1.88 -17.79
CA ASP A 98 -4.69 1.86 -17.80
C ASP A 98 -4.07 3.03 -17.00
N ALA A 99 -4.87 4.02 -16.62
CA ALA A 99 -4.40 5.21 -15.90
C ALA A 99 -5.51 5.80 -15.01
N PRO A 100 -5.13 6.61 -14.00
CA PRO A 100 -6.07 7.43 -13.24
C PRO A 100 -6.91 8.33 -14.15
N ALA A 101 -8.14 8.61 -13.75
CA ALA A 101 -9.04 9.50 -14.49
C ALA A 101 -9.47 10.69 -13.63
N ALA A 102 -9.68 11.84 -14.28
CA ALA A 102 -10.01 13.08 -13.60
C ALA A 102 -11.44 13.11 -13.02
N ASP A 103 -12.32 12.21 -13.44
CA ASP A 103 -13.69 12.04 -12.95
C ASP A 103 -13.81 11.02 -11.80
N ALA A 104 -12.73 10.28 -11.50
CA ALA A 104 -12.76 9.22 -10.50
C ALA A 104 -12.72 9.77 -9.06
N LEU A 105 -13.66 9.33 -8.24
CA LEU A 105 -13.65 9.55 -6.78
C LEU A 105 -12.62 8.65 -6.10
N VAL A 106 -12.44 7.43 -6.60
CA VAL A 106 -11.46 6.46 -6.12
C VAL A 106 -10.63 5.99 -7.30
N THR A 107 -9.32 6.04 -7.15
CA THR A 107 -8.38 5.35 -8.04
C THR A 107 -7.56 4.37 -7.20
N ALA A 108 -7.71 3.08 -7.47
CA ALA A 108 -7.05 2.02 -6.74
C ALA A 108 -6.16 1.18 -7.66
N ALA A 109 -4.96 0.88 -7.19
CA ALA A 109 -4.03 -0.01 -7.87
C ALA A 109 -4.66 -1.39 -8.09
N LEU A 110 -4.41 -1.98 -9.27
CA LEU A 110 -4.69 -3.38 -9.56
C LEU A 110 -3.39 -4.08 -9.96
N THR A 111 -2.94 -5.06 -9.18
CA THR A 111 -1.72 -5.83 -9.50
C THR A 111 -2.05 -7.22 -10.03
N GLY A 112 -3.29 -7.68 -9.91
CA GLY A 112 -3.68 -9.05 -10.26
C GLY A 112 -2.97 -10.10 -9.39
N GLY A 113 -2.89 -11.33 -9.91
CA GLY A 113 -2.16 -12.44 -9.28
C GLY A 113 -3.02 -13.42 -8.48
N GLY A 114 -4.29 -13.11 -8.26
CA GLY A 114 -5.26 -14.06 -7.72
C GLY A 114 -6.05 -14.80 -8.80
N SER A 115 -7.02 -15.62 -8.37
CA SER A 115 -7.88 -16.42 -9.25
C SER A 115 -9.36 -16.02 -9.19
N LEU A 116 -9.71 -15.03 -8.36
CA LEU A 116 -11.10 -14.65 -8.11
C LEU A 116 -11.57 -13.64 -9.14
N SER A 117 -12.86 -13.76 -9.48
CA SER A 117 -13.60 -12.78 -10.28
C SER A 117 -14.61 -12.10 -9.38
N VAL A 118 -14.52 -10.79 -9.26
CA VAL A 118 -15.33 -10.00 -8.32
C VAL A 118 -16.17 -9.01 -9.12
N PRO A 119 -17.51 -9.21 -9.18
CA PRO A 119 -18.39 -8.28 -9.87
C PRO A 119 -18.52 -6.99 -9.06
N LEU A 120 -18.37 -5.86 -9.75
CA LEU A 120 -18.76 -4.53 -9.29
C LEU A 120 -19.78 -3.97 -10.28
N GLU A 121 -20.49 -2.93 -9.90
CA GLU A 121 -21.34 -2.25 -10.86
C GLU A 121 -20.49 -1.71 -12.02
N GLY A 122 -20.78 -2.14 -13.26
CA GLY A 122 -20.13 -1.63 -14.48
C GLY A 122 -18.79 -2.27 -14.83
N ALA A 123 -18.19 -3.09 -13.95
CA ALA A 123 -16.95 -3.81 -14.24
C ALA A 123 -16.82 -5.12 -13.44
N THR A 124 -16.10 -6.09 -14.00
CA THR A 124 -15.72 -7.31 -13.29
C THR A 124 -14.21 -7.32 -13.07
N LEU A 125 -13.79 -7.33 -11.81
CA LEU A 125 -12.38 -7.44 -11.44
C LEU A 125 -11.93 -8.90 -11.54
N ALA A 126 -11.17 -9.22 -12.58
CA ALA A 126 -10.54 -10.52 -12.73
C ALA A 126 -9.17 -10.56 -12.03
N GLY A 127 -8.80 -11.73 -11.51
CA GLY A 127 -7.49 -11.96 -10.92
C GLY A 127 -7.32 -11.34 -9.52
N ALA A 128 -8.42 -11.09 -8.82
CA ALA A 128 -8.39 -10.67 -7.42
C ALA A 128 -8.06 -11.86 -6.51
N GLY A 129 -7.57 -11.58 -5.31
CA GLY A 129 -7.27 -12.58 -4.30
C GLY A 129 -5.91 -12.37 -3.64
N PRO A 130 -5.68 -13.02 -2.49
CA PRO A 130 -6.61 -13.92 -1.80
C PRO A 130 -7.79 -13.19 -1.11
N TRP A 131 -8.77 -13.94 -0.60
CA TRP A 131 -9.73 -13.40 0.36
C TRP A 131 -9.00 -13.00 1.65
N VAL A 132 -9.33 -11.84 2.20
CA VAL A 132 -8.97 -11.41 3.56
C VAL A 132 -10.09 -11.82 4.53
N VAL A 133 -11.34 -11.63 4.09
CA VAL A 133 -12.54 -12.19 4.73
C VAL A 133 -13.31 -12.91 3.63
N ALA A 134 -13.44 -14.22 3.72
CA ALA A 134 -14.18 -15.03 2.75
C ALA A 134 -15.70 -14.78 2.88
N PRO A 135 -16.49 -15.06 1.82
CA PRO A 135 -17.95 -15.01 1.88
C PRO A 135 -18.50 -15.77 3.10
N GLY A 136 -19.45 -15.16 3.81
CA GLY A 136 -19.95 -15.67 5.09
C GLY A 136 -19.14 -15.20 6.31
N GLY A 137 -18.19 -14.27 6.14
CA GLY A 137 -17.45 -13.65 7.24
C GLY A 137 -16.32 -14.50 7.83
N THR A 138 -15.90 -15.57 7.15
CA THR A 138 -14.86 -16.47 7.64
C THR A 138 -13.47 -15.90 7.36
N ILE A 139 -12.55 -15.99 8.33
CA ILE A 139 -11.14 -15.64 8.13
C ILE A 139 -10.42 -16.86 7.53
N PRO A 140 -9.81 -16.76 6.34
CA PRO A 140 -9.01 -17.85 5.76
C PRO A 140 -7.81 -18.22 6.63
N ASP A 141 -7.26 -19.42 6.45
CA ASP A 141 -6.07 -19.87 7.18
C ASP A 141 -4.75 -19.18 6.73
N PHE A 142 -4.80 -18.50 5.58
CA PHE A 142 -3.68 -17.86 4.89
C PHE A 142 -2.45 -18.77 4.66
N GLY A 143 -2.56 -20.09 4.84
CA GLY A 143 -1.45 -21.03 4.70
C GLY A 143 -0.20 -20.70 5.53
N GLY A 144 -0.34 -19.94 6.63
CA GLY A 144 0.80 -19.45 7.42
C GLY A 144 1.55 -18.26 6.81
N ASP A 145 0.97 -17.54 5.84
CA ASP A 145 1.55 -16.30 5.30
C ASP A 145 1.65 -15.21 6.39
N THR A 146 2.88 -14.85 6.72
CA THR A 146 3.21 -13.77 7.66
C THR A 146 3.80 -12.55 6.94
N ALA A 147 3.72 -12.49 5.61
CA ALA A 147 4.32 -11.41 4.85
C ALA A 147 3.57 -10.09 5.08
N GLU A 148 4.27 -9.13 5.66
CA GLU A 148 3.83 -7.75 5.75
C GLU A 148 4.10 -7.03 4.43
N ALA A 149 3.03 -6.60 3.77
CA ALA A 149 3.12 -5.82 2.55
C ALA A 149 1.99 -4.81 2.51
N PRO A 150 2.15 -3.67 1.83
CA PRO A 150 1.02 -2.78 1.55
C PRO A 150 -0.05 -3.57 0.79
N ARG A 151 -1.32 -3.41 1.17
CA ARG A 151 -2.45 -4.12 0.56
C ARG A 151 -3.48 -3.10 0.08
N VAL A 152 -4.10 -3.36 -1.06
CA VAL A 152 -5.38 -2.75 -1.41
C VAL A 152 -6.44 -3.84 -1.37
N VAL A 153 -7.49 -3.60 -0.60
CA VAL A 153 -8.57 -4.54 -0.35
C VAL A 153 -9.89 -3.92 -0.76
N LEU A 154 -10.69 -4.69 -1.50
CA LEU A 154 -12.08 -4.39 -1.78
C LEU A 154 -12.96 -5.17 -0.80
N ALA A 155 -13.74 -4.49 0.02
CA ALA A 155 -14.61 -5.09 1.01
C ALA A 155 -16.07 -4.70 0.79
N TYR A 156 -16.97 -5.58 1.22
CA TYR A 156 -18.42 -5.41 1.15
C TYR A 156 -19.01 -5.42 2.55
N ALA A 157 -19.88 -4.45 2.82
CA ALA A 157 -20.54 -4.24 4.09
C ALA A 157 -22.00 -3.83 3.84
N GLY A 158 -22.90 -4.80 3.72
CA GLY A 158 -24.29 -4.55 3.33
C GLY A 158 -24.39 -3.83 1.99
N GLN A 159 -25.01 -2.64 2.01
CA GLN A 159 -25.18 -1.78 0.83
C GLN A 159 -23.95 -0.90 0.54
N ARG A 160 -22.81 -1.17 1.18
CA ARG A 160 -21.61 -0.34 1.07
C ARG A 160 -20.43 -1.13 0.52
N VAL A 161 -19.61 -0.46 -0.27
CA VAL A 161 -18.35 -0.96 -0.79
C VAL A 161 -17.22 -0.13 -0.21
N LEU A 162 -16.23 -0.83 0.34
CA LEU A 162 -15.05 -0.23 0.90
C LEU A 162 -13.83 -0.55 0.02
N VAL A 163 -13.00 0.46 -0.24
CA VAL A 163 -11.68 0.29 -0.84
C VAL A 163 -10.66 0.75 0.17
N ILE A 164 -9.83 -0.17 0.64
CA ILE A 164 -8.93 0.01 1.78
C ILE A 164 -7.50 -0.17 1.30
N ALA A 165 -6.69 0.88 1.32
CA ALA A 165 -5.25 0.79 1.15
C ALA A 165 -4.55 0.85 2.50
N THR A 166 -3.65 -0.08 2.77
CA THR A 166 -2.89 -0.12 4.01
C THR A 166 -1.41 0.14 3.77
N THR A 167 -0.71 0.66 4.79
CA THR A 167 0.73 0.45 4.95
C THR A 167 1.04 -1.06 5.09
N PRO A 168 2.31 -1.49 5.16
CA PRO A 168 2.63 -2.89 5.36
C PRO A 168 1.83 -3.54 6.50
N VAL A 169 1.13 -4.63 6.19
CA VAL A 169 0.31 -5.39 7.13
C VAL A 169 0.28 -6.87 6.73
N ALA A 170 0.25 -7.75 7.72
CA ALA A 170 0.00 -9.17 7.51
C ALA A 170 -1.50 -9.41 7.24
N LEU A 171 -1.84 -10.36 6.36
CA LEU A 171 -3.24 -10.61 6.00
C LEU A 171 -4.09 -11.05 7.19
N VAL A 172 -3.51 -11.84 8.11
CA VAL A 172 -4.18 -12.27 9.34
C VAL A 172 -4.52 -11.09 10.27
N ASP A 173 -3.65 -10.09 10.34
CA ASP A 173 -3.88 -8.89 11.15
C ASP A 173 -5.01 -8.05 10.57
N LEU A 174 -4.96 -7.81 9.26
CA LEU A 174 -6.01 -7.07 8.57
C LEU A 174 -7.36 -7.80 8.66
N ALA A 175 -7.38 -9.12 8.52
CA ALA A 175 -8.60 -9.91 8.61
C ALA A 175 -9.23 -9.85 10.02
N LYS A 176 -8.41 -10.00 11.07
CA LYS A 176 -8.88 -9.88 12.46
C LYS A 176 -9.39 -8.48 12.75
N GLU A 177 -8.69 -7.46 12.27
CA GLU A 177 -9.09 -6.08 12.47
C GLU A 177 -10.43 -5.77 11.77
N LEU A 178 -10.59 -6.16 10.50
CA LEU A 178 -11.86 -6.00 9.76
C LEU A 178 -13.04 -6.75 10.39
N ARG A 179 -12.78 -7.84 11.10
CA ARG A 179 -13.82 -8.65 11.77
C ARG A 179 -14.17 -8.16 13.16
N THR A 180 -13.18 -7.65 13.90
CA THR A 180 -13.35 -7.27 15.32
C THR A 180 -13.75 -5.80 15.46
N HIS A 181 -13.23 -4.92 14.59
CA HIS A 181 -13.45 -3.48 14.63
C HIS A 181 -13.89 -2.94 13.25
N PRO A 182 -14.99 -3.46 12.66
CA PRO A 182 -15.47 -2.98 11.36
C PRO A 182 -15.86 -1.50 11.38
N ASP A 183 -16.25 -0.98 12.55
CA ASP A 183 -16.66 0.40 12.82
C ASP A 183 -15.52 1.40 12.54
N ARG A 184 -14.26 1.01 12.76
CA ARG A 184 -13.09 1.82 12.40
C ARG A 184 -13.01 2.10 10.90
N PHE A 185 -13.58 1.23 10.06
CA PHE A 185 -13.64 1.40 8.62
C PHE A 185 -14.98 2.04 8.17
N GLY A 186 -15.84 2.42 9.12
CA GLY A 186 -17.16 2.99 8.88
C GLY A 186 -18.21 1.96 8.44
N ALA A 187 -18.05 0.70 8.87
CA ALA A 187 -18.97 -0.39 8.56
C ALA A 187 -19.49 -1.05 9.84
N ASP A 188 -20.73 -1.53 9.84
CA ASP A 188 -21.26 -2.30 10.97
C ASP A 188 -20.71 -3.73 10.99
N ALA A 189 -20.51 -4.31 9.80
CA ALA A 189 -19.90 -5.62 9.60
C ALA A 189 -19.27 -5.73 8.21
N ILE A 190 -18.12 -6.39 8.14
CA ILE A 190 -17.50 -6.79 6.87
C ILE A 190 -17.95 -8.21 6.52
N GLU A 191 -18.71 -8.34 5.42
CA GLU A 191 -19.26 -9.61 4.94
C GLU A 191 -18.21 -10.43 4.17
N ARG A 192 -17.41 -9.73 3.36
CA ARG A 192 -16.31 -10.28 2.57
C ARG A 192 -15.34 -9.18 2.19
N ALA A 193 -14.07 -9.53 2.05
CA ALA A 193 -13.00 -8.61 1.71
C ALA A 193 -11.92 -9.35 0.91
N VAL A 194 -11.50 -8.81 -0.23
CA VAL A 194 -10.57 -9.45 -1.16
C VAL A 194 -9.44 -8.52 -1.52
N VAL A 195 -8.22 -9.05 -1.59
CA VAL A 195 -7.06 -8.30 -2.05
C VAL A 195 -7.19 -8.04 -3.55
N ILE A 196 -7.03 -6.78 -3.97
CA ILE A 196 -7.01 -6.38 -5.39
C ILE A 196 -5.64 -5.86 -5.82
N ALA A 197 -4.80 -5.44 -4.85
CA ALA A 197 -3.38 -5.20 -5.06
C ALA A 197 -2.55 -5.52 -3.82
N SER A 198 -1.28 -5.89 -4.01
CA SER A 198 -0.31 -6.12 -2.93
C SER A 198 1.09 -5.68 -3.32
N GLY A 199 1.91 -5.35 -2.32
CA GLY A 199 3.31 -4.97 -2.50
C GLY A 199 3.50 -3.47 -2.72
N PRO A 200 4.69 -3.04 -3.19
CA PRO A 200 5.07 -1.62 -3.25
C PRO A 200 4.12 -0.74 -4.08
N ASN A 201 3.42 -1.33 -5.05
CA ASN A 201 2.53 -0.62 -5.95
C ASN A 201 1.06 -0.60 -5.46
N ALA A 202 0.77 -1.23 -4.32
CA ALA A 202 -0.57 -1.24 -3.73
C ALA A 202 -0.88 0.12 -3.10
N ALA A 203 -1.62 0.95 -3.83
CA ALA A 203 -1.96 2.31 -3.43
C ALA A 203 -3.40 2.68 -3.83
N VAL A 204 -3.97 3.64 -3.11
CA VAL A 204 -5.30 4.21 -3.38
C VAL A 204 -5.21 5.73 -3.24
N SER A 205 -5.71 6.42 -4.27
CA SER A 205 -5.94 7.86 -4.26
C SER A 205 -7.44 8.13 -4.24
N LEU A 206 -7.85 8.97 -3.31
CA LEU A 206 -9.23 9.36 -3.06
C LEU A 206 -9.38 10.84 -3.35
N ARG A 207 -10.39 11.21 -4.12
CA ARG A 207 -10.74 12.61 -4.38
C ARG A 207 -11.93 12.98 -3.52
N GLY A 208 -11.64 13.61 -2.38
CA GLY A 208 -12.67 14.20 -1.53
C GLY A 208 -12.87 15.68 -1.82
N ASP A 209 -13.85 16.26 -1.13
CA ASP A 209 -14.21 17.66 -1.26
C ASP A 209 -13.08 18.59 -0.76
N ASP A 210 -12.27 18.12 0.21
CA ASP A 210 -11.11 18.83 0.76
C ASP A 210 -9.80 18.57 -0.02
N GLY A 211 -9.87 17.85 -1.14
CA GLY A 211 -8.74 17.51 -2.00
C GLY A 211 -8.38 16.03 -2.01
N LEU A 212 -7.14 15.72 -2.39
CA LEU A 212 -6.67 14.34 -2.55
C LEU A 212 -6.22 13.72 -1.21
N VAL A 213 -6.67 12.49 -0.97
CA VAL A 213 -6.30 11.67 0.20
C VAL A 213 -5.68 10.37 -0.28
N GLY A 214 -4.58 9.96 0.36
CA GLY A 214 -3.90 8.69 0.07
C GLY A 214 -2.78 8.81 -0.98
N ALA A 215 -2.10 7.70 -1.22
CA ALA A 215 -0.98 7.63 -2.17
C ALA A 215 -1.48 7.39 -3.59
N SER A 216 -0.83 8.02 -4.57
CA SER A 216 -1.25 7.87 -5.97
C SER A 216 -0.90 6.50 -6.54
N ALA A 217 -1.89 5.82 -7.12
CA ALA A 217 -1.76 4.51 -7.78
C ALA A 217 -1.16 4.62 -9.20
N VAL A 218 -0.02 5.30 -9.36
CA VAL A 218 0.53 5.68 -10.68
C VAL A 218 1.43 4.61 -11.32
N GLN A 219 1.82 3.58 -10.56
CA GLN A 219 2.83 2.60 -10.99
C GLN A 219 2.25 1.21 -11.31
N THR A 220 0.93 1.09 -11.51
CA THR A 220 0.31 -0.18 -11.90
C THR A 220 -0.15 -0.17 -13.37
N PRO A 221 -0.10 -1.33 -14.06
CA PRO A 221 -0.53 -1.43 -15.45
C PRO A 221 -2.04 -1.22 -15.60
N LYS A 222 -2.82 -1.45 -14.54
CA LYS A 222 -4.26 -1.18 -14.48
C LYS A 222 -4.62 -0.53 -13.15
N VAL A 223 -5.71 0.22 -13.17
CA VAL A 223 -6.34 0.78 -11.98
C VAL A 223 -7.85 0.52 -12.01
N LEU A 224 -8.42 0.36 -10.82
CA LEU A 224 -9.85 0.44 -10.58
C LEU A 224 -10.22 1.90 -10.35
N LEU A 225 -11.19 2.37 -11.13
CA LEU A 225 -11.78 3.70 -11.01
C LEU A 225 -13.21 3.54 -10.49
N LEU A 226 -13.55 4.22 -9.41
CA LEU A 226 -14.94 4.36 -8.97
C LEU A 226 -15.39 5.80 -9.26
N VAL A 227 -16.35 5.94 -10.16
CA VAL A 227 -16.86 7.22 -10.66
C VAL A 227 -18.26 7.43 -10.11
N LYS A 228 -18.59 8.66 -9.72
CA LYS A 228 -19.93 9.01 -9.25
C LYS A 228 -20.97 8.73 -10.34
N ARG A 229 -22.08 8.09 -9.97
CA ARG A 229 -23.21 7.90 -10.88
C ARG A 229 -23.98 9.22 -11.02
N THR A 230 -24.25 9.64 -12.25
CA THR A 230 -25.02 10.84 -12.58
C THR A 230 -26.52 10.56 -12.60
#